data_AF-A0A353QIN7-F1
#
_entry.id   AF-A0A353QIN7-F1
#
_cell.length_a   1.000
_cell.length_b   1.000
_cell.length_c   1.000
_cell.angle_alpha   90.00
_cell.angle_beta   90.00
_cell.angle_gamma   90.00
#
_symmetry.space_group_name_H-M   'P 1'
#
loop_
_entity.id
_entity.type
_entity.pdbx_description
1 polymer ?
#
loop_
_entity_poly.entity_id
_entity_poly.type
_entity_poly.pdbx_seq_one_letter_code
_entity_poly.pdbx_strand_id
1 'polypeptide(L)'
;MENLIAQIAQTSRLQTLALNRLKALLTEVVGNAERSAVLFGGALQAHQKECSFSEECATIMTDAVGIVTAPNGSLSAGLQLKEIQGSFGEILKASREHTLAAAGKFSNTMLMLDKLAENVQTLGELSVRVLAELESSGQIAEKTNALAHKAIQEAQKAGFAGQGFSVIAGEVNKLAVKNKETAANIIPVAANLRNEIAVCLEYLSSCLEAAAATERSLTDNTERISRLTEGIERLFKILDQFNDAGRGVTLFADESIKALQDYAGIAQNYMAALHQLQKMTNRLKSALAQAAGYASFLTETDIGIGLFIDENLPSATNAANGDATAYHLVLPGPVQSFDPLFADDSASAEVCRLIYGRLVDIDSAG
;
A
#
# COMPACT_ATOMS: atom_id res chain seq x y z
N MET A 1 29.04 -28.74 -89.30
CA MET A 1 28.46 -27.40 -89.05
C MET A 1 27.13 -27.50 -88.32
N GLU A 2 26.14 -28.24 -88.83
CA GLU A 2 24.82 -28.40 -88.21
C GLU A 2 24.83 -28.84 -86.74
N ASN A 3 25.71 -29.76 -86.35
CA ASN A 3 25.82 -30.22 -84.95
C ASN A 3 26.30 -29.13 -83.98
N LEU A 4 27.21 -28.26 -84.42
CA LEU A 4 27.73 -27.15 -83.63
C LEU A 4 26.67 -26.04 -83.46
N ILE A 5 25.93 -25.74 -84.53
CA ILE A 5 24.84 -24.75 -84.54
C ILE A 5 23.70 -25.20 -83.63
N ALA A 6 23.31 -26.48 -83.71
CA ALA A 6 22.31 -27.06 -82.82
C ALA A 6 22.74 -27.04 -81.35
N GLN A 7 24.00 -27.33 -81.05
CA GLN A 7 24.55 -27.22 -79.68
C GLN A 7 24.55 -25.78 -79.17
N ILE A 8 24.94 -24.80 -79.99
CA ILE A 8 24.94 -23.38 -79.62
C ILE A 8 23.51 -22.88 -79.37
N ALA A 9 22.56 -23.21 -80.24
CA ALA A 9 21.15 -22.85 -80.08
C ALA A 9 20.53 -23.50 -78.83
N GLN A 10 20.86 -24.76 -78.55
CA GLN A 10 20.43 -25.45 -77.33
C GLN A 10 21.03 -24.81 -76.07
N THR A 11 22.29 -24.42 -76.12
CA THR A 11 23.00 -23.77 -75.00
C THR A 11 22.43 -22.38 -74.72
N SER A 12 22.18 -21.58 -75.76
CA SER A 12 21.52 -20.27 -75.66
C SER A 12 20.12 -20.40 -75.03
N ARG A 13 19.30 -21.34 -75.51
CA ARG A 13 17.97 -21.61 -74.93
C ARG A 13 18.03 -22.02 -73.46
N LEU A 14 19.01 -22.83 -73.07
CA LEU A 14 19.24 -23.21 -71.67
C LEU A 14 19.68 -22.01 -70.82
N GLN A 15 20.53 -21.13 -71.36
CA GLN A 15 20.95 -19.90 -70.70
C GLN A 15 19.76 -18.94 -70.48
N THR A 16 18.92 -18.71 -71.49
CA THR A 16 17.70 -17.89 -71.34
C THR A 16 16.75 -18.47 -70.28
N LEU A 17 16.56 -19.80 -70.26
CA LEU A 17 15.74 -20.46 -69.25
C LEU A 17 16.32 -20.29 -67.83
N ALA A 18 17.64 -20.42 -67.69
CA ALA A 18 18.34 -20.24 -66.42
C ALA A 18 18.26 -18.79 -65.92
N LEU A 19 18.43 -17.81 -66.81
CA LEU A 19 18.28 -16.37 -66.51
C LEU A 19 16.85 -16.03 -66.08
N ASN A 20 15.84 -16.56 -66.77
CA ASN A 20 14.44 -16.37 -66.39
C ASN A 20 14.12 -16.98 -65.03
N ARG A 21 14.67 -18.17 -64.74
CA ARG A 21 14.52 -18.81 -63.42
C ARG A 21 15.23 -18.02 -62.32
N LEU A 22 16.43 -17.50 -62.60
CA LEU A 22 17.17 -16.63 -61.69
C LEU A 22 16.39 -15.35 -61.38
N LYS A 23 15.78 -14.71 -62.40
CA LYS A 23 14.95 -13.51 -62.24
C LYS A 23 13.76 -13.79 -61.33
N ALA A 24 13.05 -14.90 -61.52
CA ALA A 24 11.92 -15.29 -60.67
C ALA A 24 12.34 -15.51 -59.21
N LEU A 25 13.46 -16.21 -58.97
CA LEU A 25 14.00 -16.41 -57.63
C LEU A 25 14.42 -15.07 -56.99
N LEU A 26 15.07 -14.18 -57.74
CA LEU A 26 15.45 -12.85 -57.23
C LEU A 26 14.23 -12.03 -56.82
N THR A 27 13.15 -12.04 -57.61
CA THR A 27 11.89 -11.37 -57.26
C THR A 27 11.27 -11.93 -55.98
N GLU A 28 11.28 -13.26 -55.82
CA GLU A 28 10.78 -13.92 -54.60
C GLU A 28 11.58 -13.52 -53.36
N VAL A 29 12.92 -13.54 -53.46
CA VAL A 29 13.80 -13.18 -52.34
C VAL A 29 13.66 -11.69 -51.98
N VAL A 30 13.50 -10.80 -52.96
CA VAL A 30 13.20 -9.38 -52.72
C VAL A 30 11.87 -9.23 -51.96
N GLY A 31 10.82 -9.92 -52.38
CA GLY A 31 9.53 -9.92 -51.67
C GLY A 31 9.62 -10.46 -50.23
N ASN A 32 10.47 -11.48 -50.00
CA ASN A 32 10.76 -11.99 -48.66
C ASN A 32 11.52 -10.97 -47.80
N ALA A 33 12.50 -10.26 -48.38
CA ALA A 33 13.23 -9.20 -47.71
C ALA A 33 12.33 -8.02 -47.34
N GLU A 34 11.40 -7.62 -48.23
CA GLU A 34 10.41 -6.57 -47.94
C GLU A 34 9.47 -6.96 -46.80
N ARG A 35 8.93 -8.19 -46.82
CA ARG A 35 8.13 -8.72 -45.72
C ARG A 35 8.90 -8.73 -44.40
N SER A 36 10.17 -9.15 -44.43
CA SER A 36 11.03 -9.18 -43.24
C SER A 36 11.28 -7.77 -42.70
N ALA A 37 11.52 -6.78 -43.56
CA ALA A 37 11.72 -5.40 -43.16
C ALA A 37 10.48 -4.80 -42.46
N VAL A 38 9.28 -5.11 -42.95
CA VAL A 38 8.01 -4.70 -42.31
C VAL A 38 7.86 -5.36 -40.94
N LEU A 39 8.13 -6.67 -40.84
CA LEU A 39 8.07 -7.41 -39.57
C LEU A 39 9.06 -6.84 -38.53
N PHE A 40 10.30 -6.55 -38.94
CA PHE A 40 11.28 -5.93 -38.04
C PHE A 40 10.86 -4.53 -37.58
N GLY A 41 10.29 -3.72 -38.47
CA GLY A 41 9.74 -2.40 -38.11
C GLY A 41 8.61 -2.50 -37.09
N GLY A 42 7.67 -3.43 -37.28
CA GLY A 42 6.60 -3.71 -36.33
C GLY A 42 7.12 -4.19 -34.97
N ALA A 43 8.09 -5.10 -34.96
CA ALA A 43 8.73 -5.61 -33.74
C ALA A 43 9.50 -4.50 -33.00
N LEU A 44 10.20 -3.62 -33.72
CA LEU A 44 10.89 -2.47 -33.14
C LEU A 44 9.92 -1.52 -32.43
N GLN A 45 8.79 -1.21 -33.07
CA GLN A 45 7.76 -0.37 -32.48
C GLN A 45 7.12 -1.02 -31.25
N ALA A 46 6.91 -2.33 -31.28
CA ALA A 46 6.38 -3.08 -30.15
C ALA A 46 7.34 -3.01 -28.94
N HIS A 47 8.62 -3.36 -29.13
CA HIS A 47 9.62 -3.29 -28.05
C HIS A 47 9.86 -1.86 -27.55
N GLN A 48 9.76 -0.85 -28.41
CA GLN A 48 9.84 0.54 -27.97
C GLN A 48 8.71 0.89 -26.99
N LYS A 49 7.49 0.44 -27.27
CA LYS A 49 6.34 0.63 -26.37
C LYS A 49 6.51 -0.15 -25.06
N GLU A 50 7.00 -1.37 -25.13
CA GLU A 50 7.29 -2.19 -23.94
C GLU A 50 8.33 -1.52 -23.03
N CYS A 51 9.38 -0.93 -23.60
CA CYS A 51 10.38 -0.19 -22.83
C CYS A 51 9.76 1.03 -22.12
N SER A 52 8.98 1.85 -22.82
CA SER A 52 8.32 3.00 -22.21
C SER A 52 7.32 2.60 -21.12
N PHE A 53 6.60 1.50 -21.32
CA PHE A 53 5.67 0.97 -20.32
C PHE A 53 6.41 0.48 -19.07
N SER A 54 7.56 -0.17 -19.25
CA SER A 54 8.42 -0.60 -18.14
C SER A 54 8.91 0.59 -17.30
N GLU A 55 9.35 1.67 -17.94
CA GLU A 55 9.78 2.91 -17.27
C GLU A 55 8.64 3.59 -16.50
N GLU A 56 7.43 3.61 -17.07
CA GLU A 56 6.23 4.12 -16.41
C GLU A 56 5.89 3.29 -15.16
N CYS A 57 5.89 1.95 -15.27
CA CYS A 57 5.70 1.07 -14.12
C CYS A 57 6.75 1.30 -13.02
N ALA A 58 8.02 1.51 -13.38
CA ALA A 58 9.08 1.75 -12.41
C ALA A 58 8.88 3.08 -11.66
N THR A 59 8.35 4.10 -12.35
CA THR A 59 7.98 5.38 -11.75
C THR A 59 6.83 5.22 -10.76
N ILE A 60 5.77 4.48 -11.14
CA ILE A 60 4.64 4.18 -10.25
C ILE A 60 5.09 3.44 -8.98
N MET A 61 6.01 2.48 -9.12
CA MET A 61 6.57 1.77 -7.96
C MET A 61 7.38 2.70 -7.05
N THR A 62 8.14 3.63 -7.63
CA THR A 62 8.89 4.64 -6.87
C THR A 62 7.96 5.57 -6.11
N ASP A 63 6.87 6.01 -6.74
CA ASP A 63 5.85 6.85 -6.10
C ASP A 63 5.16 6.11 -4.95
N ALA A 64 4.86 4.81 -5.12
CA ALA A 64 4.28 3.97 -4.07
C ALA A 64 5.18 3.88 -2.84
N VAL A 65 6.51 3.70 -3.04
CA VAL A 65 7.49 3.77 -1.95
C VAL A 65 7.48 5.15 -1.29
N GLY A 66 7.45 6.22 -2.08
CA GLY A 66 7.37 7.60 -1.60
C GLY A 66 6.17 7.82 -0.68
N ILE A 67 4.98 7.33 -1.07
CA ILE A 67 3.75 7.44 -0.26
C ILE A 67 3.88 6.70 1.07
N VAL A 68 4.43 5.49 1.07
CA VAL A 68 4.56 4.67 2.29
C VAL A 68 5.60 5.24 3.25
N THR A 69 6.69 5.81 2.73
CA THR A 69 7.84 6.31 3.50
C THR A 69 7.76 7.79 3.86
N ALA A 70 6.83 8.54 3.26
CA ALA A 70 6.63 9.96 3.55
C ALA A 70 6.45 10.22 5.06
N PRO A 71 6.69 11.46 5.56
CA PRO A 71 6.48 11.81 6.97
C PRO A 71 5.05 11.58 7.48
N ASN A 72 4.06 11.60 6.58
CA ASN A 72 2.65 11.29 6.85
C ASN A 72 2.24 9.93 6.25
N GLY A 73 3.21 9.16 5.76
CA GLY A 73 3.03 7.86 5.17
C GLY A 73 2.73 6.77 6.21
N SER A 74 2.37 5.59 5.73
CA SER A 74 1.98 4.46 6.59
C SER A 74 3.07 4.09 7.60
N LEU A 75 4.34 4.07 7.19
CA LEU A 75 5.44 3.58 8.04
C LEU A 75 5.79 4.59 9.15
N SER A 76 5.83 5.87 8.83
CA SER A 76 6.09 6.95 9.79
C SER A 76 4.93 7.12 10.77
N ALA A 77 3.68 7.06 10.28
CA ALA A 77 2.48 7.07 11.11
C ALA A 77 2.47 5.88 12.09
N GLY A 78 2.84 4.69 11.61
CA GLY A 78 2.95 3.50 12.44
C GLY A 78 4.02 3.61 13.54
N LEU A 79 5.14 4.29 13.27
CA LEU A 79 6.16 4.59 14.29
C LEU A 79 5.67 5.59 15.34
N GLN A 80 5.02 6.68 14.93
CA GLN A 80 4.43 7.66 15.85
C GLN A 80 3.37 7.02 16.76
N LEU A 81 2.52 6.16 16.19
CA LEU A 81 1.51 5.42 16.95
C LEU A 81 2.13 4.45 17.96
N LYS A 82 3.33 3.91 17.66
CA LYS A 82 4.10 3.06 18.59
C LYS A 82 4.72 3.83 19.75
N GLU A 83 5.02 5.11 19.58
CA GLU A 83 5.44 5.98 20.67
C GLU A 83 4.24 6.35 21.58
N ILE A 84 3.11 6.72 20.96
CA ILE A 84 1.84 6.97 21.65
C ILE A 84 1.37 5.72 22.42
N GLN A 85 1.65 4.53 21.91
CA GLN A 85 1.39 3.25 22.58
C GLN A 85 2.02 3.18 23.98
N GLY A 86 3.28 3.58 24.12
CA GLY A 86 3.99 3.55 25.40
C GLY A 86 3.31 4.45 26.44
N SER A 87 3.00 5.69 26.04
CA SER A 87 2.36 6.64 26.93
C SER A 87 0.93 6.22 27.31
N PHE A 88 0.15 5.67 26.38
CA PHE A 88 -1.19 5.16 26.69
C PHE A 88 -1.17 3.99 27.67
N GLY A 89 -0.21 3.08 27.53
CA GLY A 89 -0.02 1.97 28.48
C GLY A 89 0.24 2.46 29.90
N GLU A 90 1.12 3.46 30.06
CA GLU A 90 1.40 4.10 31.35
C GLU A 90 0.18 4.82 31.92
N ILE A 91 -0.55 5.58 31.09
CA ILE A 91 -1.77 6.29 31.50
C ILE A 91 -2.84 5.31 32.00
N LEU A 92 -3.07 4.21 31.29
CA LEU A 92 -4.05 3.21 31.71
C LEU A 92 -3.64 2.51 33.01
N LYS A 93 -2.35 2.19 33.16
CA LYS A 93 -1.82 1.61 34.40
C LYS A 93 -2.00 2.57 35.58
N ALA A 94 -1.61 3.83 35.42
CA ALA A 94 -1.79 4.86 36.44
C ALA A 94 -3.27 5.06 36.77
N SER A 95 -4.15 5.12 35.75
CA SER A 95 -5.60 5.25 35.92
C SER A 95 -6.18 4.08 36.73
N ARG A 96 -5.73 2.85 36.45
CA ARG A 96 -6.13 1.66 37.21
C ARG A 96 -5.67 1.74 38.67
N GLU A 97 -4.42 2.12 38.91
CA GLU A 97 -3.86 2.30 40.25
C GLU A 97 -4.63 3.37 41.04
N HIS A 98 -4.92 4.52 40.42
CA HIS A 98 -5.72 5.58 41.03
C HIS A 98 -7.15 5.12 41.36
N THR A 99 -7.79 4.38 40.47
CA THR A 99 -9.15 3.87 40.68
C THR A 99 -9.20 2.84 41.81
N LEU A 100 -8.23 1.93 41.87
CA LEU A 100 -8.10 0.96 42.97
C LEU A 100 -7.81 1.64 44.31
N ALA A 101 -6.91 2.63 44.32
CA ALA A 101 -6.63 3.41 45.52
C ALA A 101 -7.86 4.21 45.98
N ALA A 102 -8.62 4.78 45.05
CA ALA A 102 -9.88 5.46 45.35
C ALA A 102 -10.91 4.49 45.94
N ALA A 103 -11.08 3.30 45.35
CA ALA A 103 -11.96 2.26 45.88
C ALA A 103 -11.57 1.82 47.30
N GLY A 104 -10.28 1.63 47.57
CA GLY A 104 -9.79 1.29 48.92
C GLY A 104 -10.08 2.40 49.94
N LYS A 105 -9.85 3.67 49.59
CA LYS A 105 -10.20 4.81 50.45
C LYS A 105 -11.70 4.90 50.68
N PHE A 106 -12.50 4.64 49.65
CA PHE A 106 -13.95 4.72 49.72
C PHE A 106 -14.55 3.64 50.63
N SER A 107 -14.00 2.43 50.58
CA SER A 107 -14.36 1.34 51.48
C SER A 107 -14.14 1.73 52.96
N ASN A 108 -13.01 2.37 53.28
CA ASN A 108 -12.77 2.89 54.63
C ASN A 108 -13.78 3.97 55.05
N THR A 109 -14.16 4.86 54.12
CA THR A 109 -15.19 5.88 54.38
C THR A 109 -16.55 5.26 54.68
N MET A 110 -16.96 4.22 53.94
CA MET A 110 -18.21 3.50 54.23
C MET A 110 -18.20 2.87 55.63
N LEU A 111 -17.09 2.22 56.01
CA LEU A 111 -16.94 1.68 57.37
C LEU A 111 -17.03 2.76 58.46
N MET A 112 -16.54 3.98 58.19
CA MET A 112 -16.67 5.11 59.12
C MET A 112 -18.10 5.64 59.18
N LEU A 113 -18.81 5.72 58.05
CA LEU A 113 -20.21 6.14 58.01
C LEU A 113 -21.12 5.16 58.74
N ASP A 114 -20.90 3.85 58.59
CA ASP A 114 -21.67 2.82 59.31
C ASP A 114 -21.49 2.95 60.83
N LYS A 115 -20.24 3.13 61.30
CA LYS A 115 -19.96 3.37 62.72
C LYS A 115 -20.57 4.67 63.22
N LEU A 116 -20.57 5.71 62.39
CA LEU A 116 -21.20 6.98 62.75
C LEU A 116 -22.72 6.82 62.88
N ALA A 117 -23.35 6.03 61.99
CA ALA A 117 -24.76 5.67 62.08
C ALA A 117 -25.09 5.03 63.42
N GLU A 118 -24.32 4.01 63.80
CA GLU A 118 -24.48 3.26 65.05
C GLU A 118 -24.35 4.17 66.28
N ASN A 119 -23.36 5.06 66.27
CA ASN A 119 -23.14 6.02 67.37
C ASN A 119 -24.29 7.03 67.49
N VAL A 120 -24.78 7.58 66.37
CA VAL A 120 -25.89 8.54 66.37
C VAL A 120 -27.19 7.87 66.81
N GLN A 121 -27.41 6.62 66.39
CA GLN A 121 -28.57 5.84 66.84
C GLN A 121 -28.53 5.57 68.35
N THR A 122 -27.37 5.17 68.88
CA THR A 122 -27.15 5.00 70.32
C THR A 122 -27.40 6.31 71.08
N LEU A 123 -26.97 7.44 70.54
CA LEU A 123 -27.22 8.76 71.13
C LEU A 123 -28.72 9.10 71.16
N GLY A 124 -29.46 8.70 70.11
CA GLY A 124 -30.92 8.81 70.06
C GLY A 124 -31.61 8.03 71.17
N GLU A 125 -31.22 6.78 71.37
CA GLU A 125 -31.72 5.92 72.45
C GLU A 125 -31.42 6.51 73.83
N LEU A 126 -30.19 7.02 74.03
CA LEU A 126 -29.79 7.66 75.27
C LEU A 126 -30.61 8.94 75.55
N SER A 127 -30.88 9.74 74.51
CA SER A 127 -31.70 10.96 74.63
C SER A 127 -33.14 10.64 75.07
N VAL A 128 -33.74 9.59 74.49
CA VAL A 128 -35.07 9.10 74.92
C VAL A 128 -35.04 8.67 76.39
N ARG A 129 -33.99 7.97 76.82
CA ARG A 129 -33.86 7.54 78.22
C ARG A 129 -33.69 8.72 79.18
N VAL A 130 -32.93 9.74 78.80
CA VAL A 130 -32.77 10.97 79.61
C VAL A 130 -34.10 11.70 79.79
N LEU A 131 -34.91 11.82 78.73
CA LEU A 131 -36.25 12.42 78.83
C LEU A 131 -37.14 11.67 79.82
N ALA A 132 -37.14 10.33 79.78
CA ALA A 132 -37.91 9.51 80.71
C ALA A 132 -37.46 9.67 82.18
N GLU A 133 -36.15 9.76 82.43
CA GLU A 133 -35.61 10.01 83.77
C GLU A 133 -35.95 11.41 84.29
N LEU A 134 -35.95 12.43 83.41
CA LEU A 134 -36.34 13.80 83.77
C LEU A 134 -37.83 13.90 84.12
N GLU A 135 -38.70 13.21 83.38
CA GLU A 135 -40.13 13.11 83.70
C GLU A 135 -40.35 12.42 85.06
N SER A 136 -39.66 11.30 85.30
CA SER A 136 -39.68 10.59 86.59
C SER A 136 -39.22 11.49 87.75
N SER A 137 -38.11 12.22 87.57
CA SER A 137 -37.61 13.19 88.57
C SER A 137 -38.62 14.31 88.84
N GLY A 138 -39.30 14.80 87.81
CA GLY A 138 -40.40 15.77 87.95
C GLY A 138 -41.56 15.23 88.79
N GLN A 139 -41.97 13.98 88.57
CA GLN A 139 -43.00 13.31 89.37
C GLN A 139 -42.56 13.11 90.83
N ILE A 140 -41.29 12.74 91.07
CA ILE A 140 -40.73 12.63 92.42
C ILE A 140 -40.71 13.99 93.12
N ALA A 141 -40.30 15.04 92.42
CA ALA A 141 -40.29 16.41 92.93
C ALA A 141 -41.69 16.86 93.32
N GLU A 142 -42.71 16.56 92.51
CA GLU A 142 -44.11 16.87 92.82
C GLU A 142 -44.63 16.12 94.05
N LYS A 143 -44.37 14.82 94.16
CA LYS A 143 -44.70 14.04 95.36
C LYS A 143 -44.00 14.57 96.61
N THR A 144 -42.72 14.92 96.49
CA THR A 144 -41.92 15.46 97.59
C THR A 144 -42.45 16.81 98.05
N ASN A 145 -42.82 17.68 97.10
CA ASN A 145 -43.45 18.97 97.39
C ASN A 145 -44.79 18.76 98.12
N ALA A 146 -45.64 17.86 97.63
CA ALA A 146 -46.91 17.54 98.29
C ALA A 146 -46.73 16.97 99.71
N LEU A 147 -45.71 16.13 99.92
CA LEU A 147 -45.38 15.58 101.23
C LEU A 147 -44.87 16.66 102.20
N ALA A 148 -43.98 17.53 101.71
CA ALA A 148 -43.45 18.66 102.46
C ALA A 148 -44.55 19.65 102.85
N HIS A 149 -45.50 19.93 101.96
CA HIS A 149 -46.66 20.78 102.26
C HIS A 149 -47.54 20.18 103.37
N LYS A 150 -47.82 18.88 103.33
CA LYS A 150 -48.54 18.18 104.41
C LYS A 150 -47.76 18.25 105.73
N ALA A 151 -46.44 18.10 105.70
CA ALA A 151 -45.59 18.20 106.88
C ALA A 151 -45.58 19.62 107.48
N ILE A 152 -45.57 20.68 106.66
CA ILE A 152 -45.70 22.07 107.10
C ILE A 152 -47.05 22.28 107.82
N GLN A 153 -48.15 21.78 107.23
CA GLN A 153 -49.49 21.89 107.84
C GLN A 153 -49.55 21.16 109.19
N GLU A 154 -48.97 19.97 109.31
CA GLU A 154 -48.99 19.22 110.57
C GLU A 154 -48.06 19.84 111.63
N ALA A 155 -46.92 20.39 111.21
CA ALA A 155 -46.02 21.14 112.07
C ALA A 155 -46.68 22.43 112.62
N GLN A 156 -47.52 23.10 111.81
CA GLN A 156 -48.33 24.24 112.26
C GLN A 156 -49.38 23.82 113.30
N LYS A 157 -50.02 22.65 113.15
CA LYS A 157 -50.98 22.11 114.12
C LYS A 157 -50.34 21.76 115.47
N ALA A 158 -49.08 21.33 115.47
CA ALA A 158 -48.33 20.99 116.68
C ALA A 158 -47.84 22.21 117.50
N GLY A 159 -48.06 23.44 117.01
CA GLY A 159 -47.72 24.68 117.74
C GLY A 159 -46.23 24.81 118.05
N PHE A 160 -45.87 25.10 119.30
CA PHE A 160 -44.48 25.33 119.72
C PHE A 160 -43.57 24.11 119.53
N ALA A 161 -44.11 22.89 119.65
CA ALA A 161 -43.34 21.65 119.45
C ALA A 161 -43.01 21.38 117.97
N GLY A 162 -43.73 21.99 117.04
CA GLY A 162 -43.57 21.80 115.59
C GLY A 162 -42.69 22.81 114.87
N GLN A 163 -42.23 23.88 115.54
CA GLN A 163 -41.50 24.97 114.88
C GLN A 163 -40.23 24.51 114.14
N GLY A 164 -39.40 23.67 114.75
CA GLY A 164 -38.19 23.13 114.11
C GLY A 164 -38.50 22.24 112.90
N PHE A 165 -39.54 21.42 112.99
CA PHE A 165 -40.01 20.57 111.89
C PHE A 165 -40.59 21.39 110.73
N SER A 166 -41.30 22.49 111.02
CA SER A 166 -41.86 23.39 110.02
C SER A 166 -40.77 24.03 109.15
N VAL A 167 -39.64 24.43 109.76
CA VAL A 167 -38.49 25.00 109.04
C VAL A 167 -37.87 23.97 108.09
N ILE A 168 -37.64 22.74 108.55
CA ILE A 168 -37.08 21.66 107.72
C ILE A 168 -38.04 21.31 106.58
N ALA A 169 -39.34 21.16 106.85
CA ALA A 169 -40.34 20.87 105.83
C ALA A 169 -40.47 22.00 104.80
N GLY A 170 -40.34 23.26 105.21
CA GLY A 170 -40.25 24.42 104.32
C GLY A 170 -39.03 24.36 103.39
N GLU A 171 -37.87 23.94 103.89
CA GLU A 171 -36.67 23.82 103.08
C GLU A 171 -36.73 22.63 102.11
N VAL A 172 -37.32 21.50 102.52
CA VAL A 172 -37.61 20.36 101.63
C VAL A 172 -38.59 20.74 100.53
N ASN A 173 -39.62 21.54 100.84
CA ASN A 173 -40.56 22.07 99.84
C ASN A 173 -39.82 22.91 98.79
N LYS A 174 -39.00 23.88 99.23
CA LYS A 174 -38.19 24.71 98.31
C LYS A 174 -37.27 23.87 97.45
N LEU A 175 -36.60 22.85 98.00
CA LEU A 175 -35.76 21.92 97.23
C LEU A 175 -36.57 21.16 96.19
N ALA A 176 -37.76 20.70 96.53
CA ALA A 176 -38.65 19.99 95.62
C ALA A 176 -39.15 20.88 94.48
N VAL A 177 -39.56 22.12 94.77
CA VAL A 177 -39.94 23.11 93.74
C VAL A 177 -38.75 23.40 92.82
N LYS A 178 -37.56 23.65 93.39
CA LYS A 178 -36.34 23.90 92.61
C LYS A 178 -35.95 22.70 91.73
N ASN A 179 -36.11 21.47 92.21
CA ASN A 179 -35.86 20.26 91.40
C ASN A 179 -36.86 20.16 90.24
N LYS A 180 -38.15 20.45 90.48
CA LYS A 180 -39.19 20.48 89.44
C LYS A 180 -38.89 21.54 88.36
N GLU A 181 -38.51 22.74 88.77
CA GLU A 181 -38.09 23.82 87.85
C GLU A 181 -36.84 23.43 87.04
N THR A 182 -35.85 22.82 87.70
CA THR A 182 -34.63 22.35 87.03
C THR A 182 -34.94 21.28 85.99
N ALA A 183 -35.76 20.28 86.32
CA ALA A 183 -36.20 19.27 85.37
C ALA A 183 -36.98 19.89 84.19
N ALA A 184 -37.90 20.82 84.48
CA ALA A 184 -38.66 21.54 83.45
C ALA A 184 -37.79 22.36 82.49
N ASN A 185 -36.67 22.90 82.97
CA ASN A 185 -35.71 23.62 82.15
C ASN A 185 -34.82 22.69 81.28
N ILE A 186 -34.56 21.46 81.72
CA ILE A 186 -33.71 20.50 80.98
C ILE A 186 -34.52 19.74 79.91
N ILE A 187 -35.80 19.45 80.14
CA ILE A 187 -36.68 18.79 79.16
C ILE A 187 -36.62 19.41 77.76
N PRO A 188 -36.78 20.74 77.57
CA PRO A 188 -36.70 21.34 76.23
C PRO A 188 -35.30 21.20 75.60
N VAL A 189 -34.23 21.22 76.40
CA VAL A 189 -32.86 20.99 75.91
C VAL A 189 -32.70 19.56 75.40
N ALA A 190 -33.18 18.56 76.15
CA ALA A 190 -33.15 17.16 75.75
C ALA A 190 -34.05 16.88 74.53
N ALA A 191 -35.23 17.53 74.45
CA ALA A 191 -36.11 17.44 73.28
C ALA A 191 -35.46 18.03 72.02
N ASN A 192 -34.78 19.18 72.15
CA ASN A 192 -34.00 19.76 71.04
C ASN A 192 -32.87 18.84 70.61
N LEU A 193 -32.12 18.26 71.57
CA LEU A 193 -31.08 17.27 71.26
C LEU A 193 -31.63 16.08 70.47
N ARG A 194 -32.83 15.59 70.83
CA ARG A 194 -33.50 14.50 70.07
C ARG A 194 -33.81 14.91 68.63
N ASN A 195 -34.27 16.14 68.41
CA ASN A 195 -34.56 16.64 67.07
C ASN A 195 -33.28 16.76 66.24
N GLU A 196 -32.20 17.29 66.81
CA GLU A 196 -30.88 17.36 66.14
C GLU A 196 -30.35 15.97 65.77
N ILE A 197 -30.54 14.97 66.63
CA ILE A 197 -30.19 13.58 66.32
C ILE A 197 -31.00 13.03 65.15
N ALA A 198 -32.32 13.31 65.10
CA ALA A 198 -33.16 12.87 63.99
C ALA A 198 -32.71 13.49 62.65
N VAL A 199 -32.40 14.80 62.65
CA VAL A 199 -31.84 15.50 61.49
C VAL A 199 -30.48 14.89 61.08
N CYS A 200 -29.63 14.56 62.04
CA CYS A 200 -28.35 13.91 61.79
C CYS A 200 -28.51 12.54 61.10
N LEU A 201 -29.50 11.73 61.53
CA LEU A 201 -29.82 10.45 60.89
C LEU A 201 -30.31 10.61 59.44
N GLU A 202 -31.12 11.63 59.14
CA GLU A 202 -31.56 11.91 57.77
C GLU A 202 -30.38 12.27 56.85
N TYR A 203 -29.47 13.14 57.31
CA TYR A 203 -28.24 13.45 56.58
C TYR A 203 -27.38 12.22 56.38
N LEU A 204 -27.26 11.37 57.39
CA LEU A 204 -26.44 10.18 57.33
C LEU A 204 -27.00 9.13 56.36
N SER A 205 -28.33 8.97 56.30
CA SER A 205 -29.00 8.17 55.26
C SER A 205 -28.66 8.67 53.86
N SER A 206 -28.73 10.00 53.66
CA SER A 206 -28.37 10.61 52.37
C SER A 206 -26.90 10.40 52.01
N CYS A 207 -25.98 10.45 53.00
CA CYS A 207 -24.56 10.16 52.80
C CYS A 207 -24.33 8.69 52.41
N LEU A 208 -25.04 7.74 53.02
CA LEU A 208 -24.93 6.31 52.69
C LEU A 208 -25.41 6.03 51.26
N GLU A 209 -26.51 6.64 50.84
CA GLU A 209 -27.00 6.52 49.45
C GLU A 209 -25.98 7.08 48.43
N ALA A 210 -25.44 8.27 48.69
CA ALA A 210 -24.42 8.88 47.84
C ALA A 210 -23.13 8.04 47.80
N ALA A 211 -22.76 7.43 48.93
CA ALA A 211 -21.62 6.54 49.01
C ALA A 211 -21.83 5.26 48.18
N ALA A 212 -22.98 4.60 48.30
CA ALA A 212 -23.31 3.42 47.49
C ALA A 212 -23.34 3.73 45.98
N ALA A 213 -23.83 4.91 45.59
CA ALA A 213 -23.77 5.34 44.20
C ALA A 213 -22.33 5.50 43.70
N THR A 214 -21.45 6.09 44.53
CA THR A 214 -20.04 6.29 44.19
C THR A 214 -19.27 4.96 44.09
N GLU A 215 -19.56 3.98 44.96
CA GLU A 215 -18.99 2.63 44.88
C GLU A 215 -19.33 1.94 43.56
N ARG A 216 -20.58 2.05 43.10
CA ARG A 216 -20.99 1.55 41.78
C ARG A 216 -20.22 2.24 40.65
N SER A 217 -20.06 3.55 40.71
CA SER A 217 -19.28 4.31 39.72
C SER A 217 -17.79 3.90 39.69
N LEU A 218 -17.18 3.63 40.84
CA LEU A 218 -15.81 3.12 40.93
C LEU A 218 -15.67 1.73 40.28
N THR A 219 -16.67 0.87 40.48
CA THR A 219 -16.72 -0.47 39.87
C THR A 219 -16.85 -0.38 38.35
N ASP A 220 -17.78 0.45 37.84
CA ASP A 220 -17.94 0.69 36.40
C ASP A 220 -16.67 1.30 35.78
N ASN A 221 -16.02 2.26 36.45
CA ASN A 221 -14.75 2.82 36.00
C ASN A 221 -13.65 1.76 35.89
N THR A 222 -13.58 0.83 36.84
CA THR A 222 -12.61 -0.27 36.80
C THR A 222 -12.84 -1.17 35.59
N GLU A 223 -14.09 -1.51 35.31
CA GLU A 223 -14.46 -2.30 34.12
C GLU A 223 -14.13 -1.57 32.82
N ARG A 224 -14.44 -0.27 32.73
CA ARG A 224 -14.11 0.58 31.57
C ARG A 224 -12.61 0.65 31.32
N ILE A 225 -11.80 0.80 32.36
CA ILE A 225 -10.33 0.80 32.24
C ILE A 225 -9.84 -0.56 31.74
N SER A 226 -10.42 -1.67 32.22
CA SER A 226 -10.08 -3.02 31.73
C SER A 226 -10.38 -3.16 30.23
N ARG A 227 -11.58 -2.74 29.79
CA ARG A 227 -11.96 -2.77 28.37
C ARG A 227 -11.08 -1.88 27.50
N LEU A 228 -10.70 -0.70 28.00
CA LEU A 228 -9.76 0.19 27.32
C LEU A 228 -8.38 -0.49 27.17
N THR A 229 -7.90 -1.17 28.20
CA THR A 229 -6.63 -1.90 28.15
C THR A 229 -6.64 -2.97 27.06
N GLU A 230 -7.68 -3.80 27.02
CA GLU A 230 -7.85 -4.81 25.97
C GLU A 230 -8.02 -4.21 24.56
N GLY A 231 -8.70 -3.07 24.44
CA GLY A 231 -8.87 -2.36 23.18
C GLY A 231 -7.54 -1.84 22.65
N ILE A 232 -6.72 -1.29 23.54
CA ILE A 232 -5.39 -0.78 23.22
C ILE A 232 -4.43 -1.91 22.83
N GLU A 233 -4.42 -3.04 23.55
CA GLU A 233 -3.62 -4.21 23.16
C GLU A 233 -3.99 -4.73 21.76
N ARG A 234 -5.28 -4.71 21.41
CA ARG A 234 -5.75 -5.06 20.06
C ARG A 234 -5.27 -4.06 19.01
N LEU A 235 -5.34 -2.76 19.30
CA LEU A 235 -4.81 -1.72 18.41
C LEU A 235 -3.31 -1.93 18.14
N PHE A 236 -2.53 -2.32 19.15
CA PHE A 236 -1.09 -2.56 18.98
C PHE A 236 -0.79 -3.73 18.03
N LYS A 237 -1.56 -4.81 18.11
CA LYS A 237 -1.42 -5.92 17.15
C LYS A 237 -1.72 -5.47 15.72
N ILE A 238 -2.73 -4.62 15.53
CA ILE A 238 -3.08 -4.06 14.22
C ILE A 238 -1.96 -3.14 13.73
N LEU A 239 -1.35 -2.34 14.60
CA LEU A 239 -0.24 -1.44 14.25
C LEU A 239 1.02 -2.19 13.83
N ASP A 240 1.38 -3.28 14.51
CA ASP A 240 2.50 -4.11 14.10
C ASP A 240 2.24 -4.74 12.71
N GLN A 241 1.04 -5.28 12.48
CA GLN A 241 0.65 -5.80 11.15
C GLN A 241 0.67 -4.71 10.07
N PHE A 242 0.22 -3.50 10.40
CA PHE A 242 0.23 -2.37 9.49
C PHE A 242 1.65 -1.95 9.10
N ASN A 243 2.57 -1.89 10.06
CA ASN A 243 3.97 -1.62 9.81
C ASN A 243 4.63 -2.71 8.95
N ASP A 244 4.35 -3.98 9.24
CA ASP A 244 4.87 -5.10 8.46
C ASP A 244 4.36 -5.07 7.01
N ALA A 245 3.08 -4.75 6.81
CA ALA A 245 2.51 -4.54 5.48
C ALA A 245 3.19 -3.36 4.75
N GLY A 246 3.41 -2.25 5.44
CA GLY A 246 4.15 -1.10 4.89
C GLY A 246 5.56 -1.47 4.43
N ARG A 247 6.31 -2.23 5.25
CA ARG A 247 7.62 -2.77 4.87
C ARG A 247 7.53 -3.72 3.68
N GLY A 248 6.51 -4.57 3.65
CA GLY A 248 6.23 -5.47 2.54
C GLY A 248 6.06 -4.72 1.21
N VAL A 249 5.30 -3.61 1.21
CA VAL A 249 5.14 -2.76 0.03
C VAL A 249 6.48 -2.19 -0.44
N THR A 250 7.33 -1.71 0.48
CA THR A 250 8.64 -1.16 0.09
C THR A 250 9.55 -2.21 -0.52
N LEU A 251 9.61 -3.42 0.05
CA LEU A 251 10.42 -4.52 -0.49
C LEU A 251 9.92 -4.98 -1.87
N PHE A 252 8.60 -5.13 -2.00
CA PHE A 252 7.98 -5.53 -3.26
C PHE A 252 8.22 -4.50 -4.37
N ALA A 253 8.11 -3.21 -4.05
CA ALA A 253 8.36 -2.14 -5.00
C ALA A 253 9.84 -2.11 -5.42
N ASP A 254 10.78 -2.26 -4.49
CA ASP A 254 12.23 -2.31 -4.79
C ASP A 254 12.57 -3.51 -5.71
N GLU A 255 12.00 -4.69 -5.46
CA GLU A 255 12.19 -5.86 -6.31
C GLU A 255 11.56 -5.67 -7.70
N SER A 256 10.38 -5.07 -7.75
CA SER A 256 9.69 -4.75 -9.01
C SER A 256 10.47 -3.73 -9.85
N ILE A 257 11.02 -2.68 -9.22
CA ILE A 257 11.86 -1.68 -9.90
C ILE A 257 13.08 -2.35 -10.54
N LYS A 258 13.77 -3.25 -9.82
CA LYS A 258 14.90 -4.00 -10.38
C LYS A 258 14.49 -4.87 -11.57
N ALA A 259 13.40 -5.63 -11.43
CA ALA A 259 12.90 -6.48 -12.52
C ALA A 259 12.52 -5.67 -13.77
N LEU A 260 11.92 -4.49 -13.60
CA LEU A 260 11.56 -3.58 -14.69
C LEU A 260 12.80 -2.96 -15.36
N GLN A 261 13.84 -2.64 -14.60
CA GLN A 261 15.13 -2.19 -15.13
C GLN A 261 15.82 -3.28 -15.94
N ASP A 262 15.86 -4.51 -15.44
CA ASP A 262 16.41 -5.67 -16.15
C ASP A 262 15.64 -5.93 -17.45
N TYR A 263 14.31 -5.87 -17.41
CA TYR A 263 13.45 -6.03 -18.57
C TYR A 263 13.69 -4.92 -19.62
N ALA A 264 13.77 -3.67 -19.20
CA ALA A 264 14.09 -2.55 -20.08
C ALA A 264 15.45 -2.74 -20.77
N GLY A 265 16.46 -3.22 -20.03
CA GLY A 265 17.77 -3.58 -20.59
C GLY A 265 17.70 -4.68 -21.65
N ILE A 266 16.90 -5.74 -21.41
CA ILE A 266 16.66 -6.82 -22.39
C ILE A 266 15.96 -6.27 -23.64
N ALA A 267 14.89 -5.48 -23.48
CA ALA A 267 14.16 -4.89 -24.61
C ALA A 267 15.06 -3.98 -25.46
N GLN A 268 15.91 -3.16 -24.83
CA GLN A 268 16.90 -2.33 -25.53
C GLN A 268 17.89 -3.16 -26.34
N ASN A 269 18.39 -4.28 -25.79
CA ASN A 269 19.26 -5.20 -26.52
C ASN A 269 18.57 -5.82 -27.73
N TYR A 270 17.30 -6.23 -27.61
CA TYR A 270 16.49 -6.71 -28.74
C TYR A 270 16.28 -5.63 -29.81
N MET A 271 15.97 -4.40 -29.41
CA MET A 271 15.82 -3.28 -30.35
C MET A 271 17.13 -3.02 -31.11
N ALA A 272 18.28 -3.08 -30.44
CA ALA A 272 19.58 -2.94 -31.08
C ALA A 272 19.83 -4.06 -32.12
N ALA A 273 19.51 -5.30 -31.79
CA ALA A 273 19.61 -6.43 -32.71
C ALA A 273 18.64 -6.31 -33.91
N LEU A 274 17.38 -5.92 -33.68
CA LEU A 274 16.39 -5.66 -34.73
C LEU A 274 16.84 -4.54 -35.66
N HIS A 275 17.42 -3.47 -35.12
CA HIS A 275 18.00 -2.40 -35.93
C HIS A 275 19.13 -2.90 -36.83
N GLN A 276 20.00 -3.79 -36.33
CA GLN A 276 21.04 -4.41 -37.16
C GLN A 276 20.45 -5.29 -38.26
N LEU A 277 19.45 -6.13 -37.94
CA LEU A 277 18.75 -6.97 -38.92
C LEU A 277 18.04 -6.14 -39.99
N GLN A 278 17.41 -5.03 -39.61
CA GLN A 278 16.77 -4.11 -40.56
C GLN A 278 17.81 -3.47 -41.49
N LYS A 279 18.97 -3.03 -40.97
CA LYS A 279 20.09 -2.54 -41.79
C LYS A 279 20.60 -3.59 -42.76
N MET A 280 20.78 -4.83 -42.31
CA MET A 280 21.20 -5.95 -43.17
C MET A 280 20.16 -6.26 -44.24
N THR A 281 18.87 -6.27 -43.90
CA THR A 281 17.76 -6.53 -44.83
C THR A 281 17.69 -5.46 -45.91
N ASN A 282 17.89 -4.18 -45.55
CA ASN A 282 17.94 -3.09 -46.52
C ASN A 282 19.15 -3.21 -47.47
N ARG A 283 20.32 -3.60 -46.95
CA ARG A 283 21.51 -3.89 -47.79
C ARG A 283 21.25 -5.06 -48.74
N LEU A 284 20.65 -6.15 -48.23
CA LEU A 284 20.28 -7.31 -49.02
C LEU A 284 19.30 -6.93 -50.14
N LYS A 285 18.27 -6.14 -49.83
CA LYS A 285 17.31 -5.61 -50.82
C LYS A 285 18.02 -4.83 -51.93
N SER A 286 18.96 -3.95 -51.57
CA SER A 286 19.72 -3.16 -52.55
C SER A 286 20.61 -4.04 -53.44
N ALA A 287 21.32 -5.01 -52.85
CA ALA A 287 22.15 -5.95 -53.60
C ALA A 287 21.33 -6.83 -54.55
N LEU A 288 20.16 -7.31 -54.09
CA LEU A 288 19.25 -8.09 -54.93
C LEU A 288 18.64 -7.26 -56.07
N ALA A 289 18.32 -5.99 -55.83
CA ALA A 289 17.85 -5.08 -56.87
C ALA A 289 18.93 -4.85 -57.95
N GLN A 290 20.19 -4.71 -57.55
CA GLN A 290 21.32 -4.64 -58.50
C GLN A 290 21.47 -5.95 -59.30
N ALA A 291 21.43 -7.11 -58.63
CA ALA A 291 21.49 -8.42 -59.29
C ALA A 291 20.34 -8.64 -60.27
N ALA A 292 19.12 -8.22 -59.92
CA ALA A 292 17.97 -8.26 -60.82
C ALA A 292 18.12 -7.32 -62.02
N GLY A 293 18.77 -6.17 -61.83
CA GLY A 293 19.19 -5.26 -62.90
C GLY A 293 20.18 -5.91 -63.85
N TYR A 294 21.24 -6.55 -63.34
CA TYR A 294 22.20 -7.30 -64.16
C TYR A 294 21.55 -8.47 -64.91
N ALA A 295 20.70 -9.26 -64.24
CA ALA A 295 19.97 -10.35 -64.89
C ALA A 295 19.04 -9.83 -66.00
N SER A 296 18.39 -8.68 -65.79
CA SER A 296 17.54 -8.06 -66.82
C SER A 296 18.36 -7.53 -67.99
N PHE A 297 19.50 -6.90 -67.72
CA PHE A 297 20.46 -6.46 -68.74
C PHE A 297 20.94 -7.64 -69.58
N LEU A 298 21.33 -8.77 -68.97
CA LEU A 298 21.76 -9.98 -69.68
C LEU A 298 20.63 -10.61 -70.51
N THR A 299 19.36 -10.50 -70.08
CA THR A 299 18.22 -10.96 -70.89
C THR A 299 17.87 -10.01 -72.04
N GLU A 300 18.05 -8.69 -71.87
CA GLU A 300 17.71 -7.67 -72.88
C GLU A 300 18.82 -7.47 -73.93
N THR A 301 20.10 -7.63 -73.53
CA THR A 301 21.24 -7.48 -74.45
C THR A 301 21.44 -8.65 -75.38
N ASP A 302 20.65 -9.72 -75.25
CA ASP A 302 20.74 -10.92 -76.07
C ASP A 302 22.20 -11.24 -76.41
N ILE A 303 23.05 -11.41 -75.37
CA ILE A 303 24.28 -12.20 -75.54
C ILE A 303 23.85 -13.67 -75.72
N GLY A 304 22.95 -13.90 -76.66
CA GLY A 304 23.16 -14.97 -77.59
C GLY A 304 24.53 -14.70 -78.21
N ILE A 305 25.43 -15.65 -78.04
CA ILE A 305 26.28 -16.04 -79.16
C ILE A 305 25.30 -16.58 -80.23
N GLY A 306 24.49 -15.69 -80.79
CA GLY A 306 23.63 -15.93 -81.91
C GLY A 306 24.54 -15.83 -83.12
N LEU A 307 25.21 -16.94 -83.42
CA LEU A 307 25.76 -17.13 -84.76
C LEU A 307 24.55 -17.17 -85.70
N PHE A 308 24.14 -15.99 -86.19
CA PHE A 308 23.31 -15.91 -87.38
C PHE A 308 24.18 -16.38 -88.54
N ILE A 309 24.11 -17.69 -88.82
CA ILE A 309 24.54 -18.20 -90.11
C ILE A 309 23.35 -17.94 -91.02
N ASP A 310 23.47 -16.87 -91.80
CA ASP A 310 22.51 -16.58 -92.86
C ASP A 310 22.57 -17.72 -93.89
N GLU A 311 21.47 -18.49 -93.96
CA GLU A 311 21.32 -19.61 -94.90
C GLU A 311 21.28 -19.16 -96.37
N ASN A 312 21.20 -17.85 -96.64
CA ASN A 312 21.23 -17.28 -97.98
C ASN A 312 22.59 -16.71 -98.41
N LEU A 313 23.68 -16.97 -97.69
CA LEU A 313 24.99 -16.66 -98.27
C LEU A 313 25.23 -17.54 -99.51
N PRO A 314 25.59 -16.95 -100.66
CA PRO A 314 26.00 -17.73 -101.82
C PRO A 314 27.12 -18.68 -101.40
N SER A 315 27.08 -19.90 -101.93
CA SER A 315 28.06 -20.94 -101.64
C SER A 315 29.46 -20.35 -101.75
N ALA A 316 30.22 -20.40 -100.65
CA ALA A 316 31.57 -19.85 -100.59
C ALA A 316 32.37 -20.31 -101.83
N THR A 317 32.81 -19.35 -102.64
CA THR A 317 33.86 -19.62 -103.62
C THR A 317 35.12 -19.95 -102.85
N ASN A 318 35.73 -21.09 -103.18
CA ASN A 318 36.96 -21.54 -102.54
C ASN A 318 38.00 -20.42 -102.52
N ALA A 319 38.47 -20.06 -101.33
CA ALA A 319 39.72 -19.32 -101.19
C ALA A 319 40.84 -20.13 -101.87
N ALA A 320 41.71 -19.43 -102.60
CA ALA A 320 42.69 -20.02 -103.51
C ALA A 320 43.74 -20.97 -102.88
N ASN A 321 43.66 -21.27 -101.58
CA ASN A 321 44.52 -22.21 -100.88
C ASN A 321 43.70 -23.06 -99.88
N GLY A 322 42.91 -23.99 -100.42
CA GLY A 322 42.77 -25.38 -99.97
C GLY A 322 42.32 -25.76 -98.54
N ASP A 323 42.51 -24.98 -97.48
CA ASP A 323 42.41 -25.52 -96.10
C ASP A 323 41.69 -24.64 -95.06
N ALA A 324 41.02 -23.55 -95.45
CA ALA A 324 40.20 -22.79 -94.49
C ALA A 324 38.91 -22.26 -95.12
N THR A 325 37.77 -22.72 -94.61
CA THR A 325 36.48 -22.02 -94.75
C THR A 325 36.53 -20.75 -93.90
N ALA A 326 36.60 -19.59 -94.55
CA ALA A 326 36.40 -18.30 -93.90
C ALA A 326 34.89 -18.07 -93.70
N TYR A 327 34.47 -17.74 -92.46
CA TYR A 327 33.09 -17.37 -92.15
C TYR A 327 33.05 -15.88 -91.79
N HIS A 328 32.16 -15.13 -92.44
CA HIS A 328 31.85 -13.76 -92.06
C HIS A 328 30.95 -13.76 -90.83
N LEU A 329 31.43 -13.18 -89.73
CA LEU A 329 30.62 -12.88 -88.56
C LEU A 329 30.13 -11.43 -88.68
N VAL A 330 28.82 -11.24 -88.87
CA VAL A 330 28.21 -9.91 -88.85
C VAL A 330 27.59 -9.68 -87.48
N LEU A 331 28.10 -8.69 -86.74
CA LEU A 331 27.50 -8.25 -85.48
C LEU A 331 26.37 -7.25 -85.77
N PRO A 332 25.21 -7.35 -85.10
CA PRO A 332 24.09 -6.47 -85.38
C PRO A 332 24.28 -5.13 -84.66
N GLY A 333 24.77 -4.13 -85.40
CA GLY A 333 24.86 -2.74 -84.96
C GLY A 333 26.26 -2.27 -84.54
N PRO A 334 26.50 -0.95 -84.50
CA PRO A 334 27.80 -0.41 -84.13
C PRO A 334 28.11 -0.73 -82.66
N VAL A 335 29.29 -1.29 -82.39
CA VAL A 335 29.80 -1.53 -81.03
C VAL A 335 29.94 -0.17 -80.32
N GLN A 336 29.03 0.14 -79.39
CA GLN A 336 28.93 1.50 -78.84
C GLN A 336 29.90 1.81 -77.68
N SER A 337 30.55 0.82 -77.03
CA SER A 337 31.72 1.05 -76.17
C SER A 337 32.43 -0.27 -75.81
N PHE A 338 33.74 -0.20 -75.60
CA PHE A 338 34.60 -1.34 -75.21
C PHE A 338 35.40 -0.95 -73.96
N ASP A 339 35.33 -1.75 -72.90
CA ASP A 339 36.16 -1.58 -71.71
C ASP A 339 37.11 -2.79 -71.57
N PRO A 340 38.44 -2.64 -71.73
CA PRO A 340 39.40 -3.75 -71.74
C PRO A 340 39.58 -4.43 -70.38
N LEU A 341 38.95 -3.93 -69.32
CA LEU A 341 39.03 -4.46 -67.96
C LEU A 341 38.35 -5.83 -67.76
N PHE A 342 37.65 -6.37 -68.77
CA PHE A 342 36.82 -7.57 -68.66
C PHE A 342 37.45 -8.87 -69.25
N ALA A 343 38.74 -8.89 -69.57
CA ALA A 343 39.43 -10.13 -69.98
C ALA A 343 40.16 -10.75 -68.77
N ASP A 344 39.52 -11.75 -68.15
CA ASP A 344 40.08 -12.44 -66.97
C ASP A 344 41.20 -13.45 -67.32
N ASP A 345 41.38 -13.82 -68.60
CA ASP A 345 42.47 -14.69 -69.03
C ASP A 345 43.02 -14.40 -70.45
N SER A 346 44.23 -14.92 -70.70
CA SER A 346 44.97 -14.74 -71.95
C SER A 346 44.25 -15.33 -73.16
N ALA A 347 43.45 -16.39 -72.98
CA ALA A 347 42.74 -17.05 -74.06
C ALA A 347 41.59 -16.19 -74.57
N SER A 348 40.87 -15.54 -73.65
CA SER A 348 39.79 -14.61 -73.95
C SER A 348 40.30 -13.35 -74.65
N ALA A 349 41.48 -12.86 -74.25
CA ALA A 349 42.16 -11.75 -74.93
C ALA A 349 42.61 -12.11 -76.37
N GLU A 350 42.99 -13.37 -76.60
CA GLU A 350 43.49 -13.86 -77.89
C GLU A 350 42.37 -14.09 -78.91
N VAL A 351 41.21 -14.58 -78.47
CA VAL A 351 39.99 -14.66 -79.28
C VAL A 351 39.50 -13.26 -79.68
N CYS A 352 39.51 -12.30 -78.75
CA CYS A 352 39.19 -10.90 -79.05
C CYS A 352 40.19 -10.26 -80.03
N ARG A 353 41.49 -10.62 -79.92
CA ARG A 353 42.53 -10.21 -80.89
C ARG A 353 42.30 -10.79 -82.28
N LEU A 354 41.87 -12.04 -82.39
CA LEU A 354 41.62 -12.71 -83.68
C LEU A 354 40.40 -12.13 -84.41
N ILE A 355 39.38 -11.70 -83.68
CA ILE A 355 38.19 -11.05 -84.24
C ILE A 355 38.52 -9.65 -84.79
N TYR A 356 39.38 -8.88 -84.12
CA TYR A 356 39.74 -7.52 -84.54
C TYR A 356 41.03 -7.42 -85.37
N GLY A 357 41.87 -8.45 -85.36
CA GLY A 357 43.16 -8.51 -86.04
C GLY A 357 43.06 -8.98 -87.48
N ARG A 358 42.32 -8.24 -88.34
CA ARG A 358 42.42 -8.30 -89.81
C ARG A 358 42.41 -9.71 -90.44
N LEU A 359 41.54 -10.61 -89.96
CA LEU A 359 41.24 -11.87 -90.64
C LEU A 359 39.81 -11.91 -91.24
N VAL A 360 39.12 -10.76 -91.22
CA VAL A 360 37.85 -10.54 -91.93
C VAL A 360 38.10 -9.43 -92.96
N ASP A 361 38.21 -9.81 -94.23
CA ASP A 361 38.23 -8.87 -95.36
C ASP A 361 36.82 -8.30 -95.55
N ILE A 362 36.67 -6.97 -95.52
CA ILE A 362 35.39 -6.30 -95.84
C ILE A 362 35.50 -5.83 -97.29
N ASP A 363 34.74 -6.46 -98.20
CA ASP A 363 34.68 -6.03 -99.60
C ASP A 363 33.80 -4.78 -99.75
N SER A 364 34.20 -3.94 -100.70
CA SER A 364 33.71 -2.63 -101.11
C SER A 364 32.23 -2.53 -101.53
N ALA A 365 31.41 -3.54 -101.28
CA ALA A 365 29.96 -3.49 -101.46
C ALA A 365 29.17 -3.26 -100.16
N GLY A 366 29.84 -3.20 -98.99
CA GLY A 366 29.24 -2.86 -97.69
C GLY A 366 29.21 -4.03 -96.72
#